data_AF-A0A7X2LT01-F1
#
_entry.id   AF-A0A7X2LT01-F1
#
_cell.length_a   1.000
_cell.length_b   1.000
_cell.length_c   1.000
_cell.angle_alpha   90.00
_cell.angle_beta   90.00
_cell.angle_gamma   90.00
#
_symmetry.space_group_name_H-M   'P 1'
#
loop_
_entity.id
_entity.type
_entity.pdbx_description
1 polymer ?
#
loop_
_entity_poly.entity_id
_entity_poly.type
_entity_poly.pdbx_seq_one_letter_code
_entity_poly.pdbx_strand_id
1 'polypeptide(L)'
;MAEKLFKVYVRTLDHPHISEMMVSAPDQESAAQRALGHVKEANPEKGRPIEESQKNSVVVAVREAGKNGCIVVNKIPVAAFEEIAKTVQPKQKKKK
;
A
#
# COMPACT_ATOMS: atom_id res chain seq x y z
N MET A 1 5.08 -2.97 -21.94
CA MET A 1 5.89 -3.64 -20.91
C MET A 1 4.95 -4.27 -19.89
N ALA A 2 5.27 -5.46 -19.36
CA ALA A 2 4.44 -6.09 -18.33
C ALA A 2 4.50 -5.28 -17.03
N GLU A 3 3.37 -5.09 -16.36
CA GLU A 3 3.37 -4.42 -15.05
C GLU A 3 4.02 -5.30 -13.99
N LYS A 4 4.78 -4.66 -13.10
CA LYS A 4 5.41 -5.21 -11.91
C LYS A 4 4.87 -4.47 -10.69
N LEU A 5 5.05 -5.07 -9.53
CA LEU A 5 4.63 -4.49 -8.26
C LEU A 5 5.85 -3.90 -7.54
N PHE A 6 5.73 -2.68 -7.03
CA PHE A 6 6.80 -1.96 -6.34
C PHE A 6 6.35 -1.49 -4.96
N LYS A 7 7.28 -1.47 -4.01
CA LYS A 7 7.15 -0.73 -2.75
C LYS A 7 7.82 0.62 -2.94
N VAL A 8 7.04 1.68 -2.79
CA VAL A 8 7.49 3.07 -2.88
C VAL A 8 7.34 3.72 -1.51
N TYR A 9 8.41 4.36 -1.05
CA TYR A 9 8.45 5.06 0.23
C TYR A 9 8.44 6.55 -0.03
N VAL A 10 7.39 7.24 0.42
CA VAL A 10 7.27 8.70 0.25
C VAL A 10 7.34 9.38 1.61
N ARG A 11 8.18 10.42 1.69
CA ARG A 11 8.24 11.34 2.82
C ARG A 11 7.55 12.63 2.41
N THR A 12 6.57 13.05 3.20
CA THR A 12 6.05 14.41 3.13
C THR A 12 6.71 15.25 4.22
N LEU A 13 7.19 16.45 3.87
CA LEU A 13 7.77 17.40 4.82
C LEU A 13 6.78 17.67 5.96
N ASP A 14 7.30 17.79 7.19
CA ASP A 14 6.53 18.01 8.43
C ASP A 14 5.59 16.88 8.86
N HIS A 15 5.61 15.74 8.17
CA HIS A 15 4.96 14.52 8.66
C HIS A 15 5.94 13.62 9.42
N PRO A 16 5.55 13.10 10.59
CA PRO A 16 6.42 12.24 11.40
C PRO A 16 6.53 10.80 10.86
N HIS A 17 5.90 10.49 9.73
CA HIS A 17 5.82 9.15 9.17
C HIS A 17 6.23 9.11 7.69
N ILE A 18 6.67 7.93 7.24
CA ILE A 18 6.89 7.59 5.83
C ILE A 18 5.69 6.78 5.35
N SER A 19 5.16 7.12 4.19
CA SER A 19 4.12 6.32 3.52
C SER A 19 4.78 5.21 2.71
N GLU A 20 4.59 3.95 3.13
CA GLU A 20 4.88 2.77 2.31
C GLU A 20 3.67 2.51 1.40
N MET A 21 3.87 2.58 0.09
CA MET A 21 2.83 2.35 -0.92
C MET A 21 3.16 1.17 -1.81
N MET A 22 2.13 0.39 -2.14
CA MET A 22 2.20 -0.66 -3.14
C MET A 22 1.75 -0.14 -4.49
N VAL A 23 2.64 -0.14 -5.48
CA VAL A 23 2.41 0.50 -6.78
C VAL A 23 2.65 -0.48 -7.90
N SER A 24 1.60 -0.75 -8.69
CA SER A 24 1.76 -1.45 -9.97
C SER A 24 2.33 -0.46 -10.99
N ALA A 25 3.39 -0.82 -11.71
CA ALA A 25 4.03 0.02 -12.73
C ALA A 25 4.92 -0.81 -13.66
N PRO A 26 5.28 -0.33 -14.85
CA PRO A 26 6.23 -1.03 -15.72
C PRO A 26 7.67 -1.01 -15.21
N ASP A 27 8.05 0.03 -14.45
CA ASP A 27 9.41 0.26 -13.94
C ASP A 27 9.39 1.11 -12.65
N GLN A 28 10.57 1.28 -12.04
CA GLN A 28 10.73 2.01 -10.78
C GLN A 28 10.39 3.50 -10.91
N GLU A 29 10.70 4.12 -12.04
CA GLU A 29 10.46 5.55 -12.28
C GLU A 29 8.96 5.83 -12.36
N SER A 30 8.25 5.02 -13.16
CA SER A 30 6.80 5.05 -13.27
C SER A 30 6.12 4.78 -11.92
N ALA A 31 6.68 3.88 -11.11
CA ALA A 31 6.18 3.62 -9.75
C ALA A 31 6.33 4.85 -8.84
N ALA A 32 7.50 5.51 -8.88
CA ALA A 32 7.76 6.73 -8.12
C ALA A 32 6.79 7.86 -8.51
N GLN A 33 6.58 8.08 -9.80
CA GLN A 33 5.67 9.11 -10.31
C GLN A 33 4.23 8.85 -9.88
N ARG A 34 3.73 7.62 -10.03
CA ARG A 34 2.39 7.22 -9.59
C ARG A 34 2.20 7.43 -8.08
N ALA A 35 3.19 7.05 -7.28
CA ALA A 35 3.16 7.24 -5.83
C ALA A 35 3.09 8.73 -5.43
N LEU A 36 3.90 9.59 -6.06
CA LEU A 36 3.86 11.02 -5.80
C LEU A 36 2.53 11.63 -6.23
N GLY A 37 2.03 11.26 -7.42
CA GLY A 37 0.72 11.69 -7.90
C GLY A 37 -0.39 11.35 -6.91
N HIS A 38 -0.42 10.11 -6.41
CA HIS A 38 -1.38 9.69 -5.40
C HIS A 38 -1.31 10.53 -4.12
N VAL A 39 -0.11 10.79 -3.58
CA VAL A 39 0.04 11.59 -2.35
C VAL A 39 -0.43 13.03 -2.55
N LYS A 40 -0.15 13.60 -3.73
CA LYS A 40 -0.52 14.95 -4.12
C LYS A 40 -2.02 15.12 -4.31
N GLU A 41 -2.67 14.14 -4.95
CA GLU A 41 -4.12 14.11 -5.16
C GLU A 41 -4.87 13.86 -3.83
N ALA A 42 -4.34 12.97 -2.98
CA ALA A 42 -4.96 12.68 -1.69
C ALA A 42 -4.87 13.85 -0.71
N ASN A 43 -3.95 14.80 -0.91
CA ASN A 43 -3.70 15.91 0.00
C ASN A 43 -3.29 17.20 -0.74
N PRO A 44 -4.20 17.84 -1.48
CA PRO A 44 -3.85 18.94 -2.37
C PRO A 44 -3.31 20.17 -1.62
N GLU A 45 -3.89 20.50 -0.46
CA GLU A 45 -3.58 21.77 0.23
C GLU A 45 -2.90 21.60 1.59
N LYS A 46 -3.10 20.51 2.37
CA LYS A 46 -2.50 20.30 3.73
C LYS A 46 -2.34 21.58 4.59
N GLY A 47 -3.31 22.51 4.52
CA GLY A 47 -3.27 23.78 5.27
C GLY A 47 -2.22 24.79 4.78
N ARG A 48 -1.73 24.65 3.55
CA ARG A 48 -0.71 25.49 2.88
C ARG A 48 -1.12 25.78 1.42
N PRO A 49 -0.51 26.78 0.76
CA PRO A 49 -0.71 27.01 -0.66
C PRO A 49 -0.34 25.77 -1.49
N ILE A 50 -1.13 25.48 -2.53
CA ILE A 50 -0.99 24.28 -3.36
C ILE A 50 0.43 24.12 -3.93
N GLU A 51 1.04 25.22 -4.38
CA GLU A 51 2.40 25.22 -4.96
C GLU A 51 3.48 24.77 -3.97
N GLU A 52 3.27 25.03 -2.68
CA GLU A 52 4.18 24.65 -1.60
C GLU A 52 3.91 23.20 -1.17
N SER A 53 2.64 22.82 -1.01
CA SER A 53 2.23 21.45 -0.67
C SER A 53 2.72 20.43 -1.70
N GLN A 54 2.67 20.80 -2.98
CA GLN A 54 3.05 19.93 -4.10
C GLN A 54 4.57 19.70 -4.22
N LYS A 55 5.41 20.49 -3.54
CA LYS A 55 6.88 20.33 -3.53
C LYS A 55 7.40 19.56 -2.31
N ASN A 56 6.54 19.32 -1.32
CA ASN A 56 6.95 18.81 -0.02
C ASN A 56 6.98 17.28 0.08
N SER A 57 6.52 16.56 -0.95
CA SER A 57 6.56 15.10 -0.97
C SER A 57 7.67 14.60 -1.89
N VAL A 58 8.56 13.77 -1.33
CA VAL A 58 9.70 13.19 -2.06
C VAL A 58 9.71 11.67 -1.90
N VAL A 59 10.08 10.97 -2.98
CA VAL A 59 10.31 9.53 -2.94
C VAL A 59 11.67 9.28 -2.31
N VAL A 60 11.68 8.52 -1.22
CA VAL A 60 12.90 8.16 -0.48
C VAL A 60 13.52 6.87 -1.03
N ALA A 61 12.67 5.92 -1.43
CA ALA A 61 13.12 4.65 -1.99
C ALA A 61 12.04 4.00 -2.86
N VAL A 62 12.48 3.25 -3.85
CA VAL A 62 11.65 2.37 -4.69
C VAL A 62 12.31 1.01 -4.75
N ARG A 63 11.54 -0.06 -4.53
CA ARG A 63 12.02 -1.43 -4.72
C ARG A 63 10.94 -2.29 -5.38
N GLU A 64 11.36 -3.21 -6.24
CA GLU A 64 10.45 -4.26 -6.73
C GLU A 64 9.96 -5.07 -5.53
N ALA A 65 8.68 -5.41 -5.54
CA ALA A 65 8.00 -5.95 -4.39
C ALA A 65 7.35 -7.28 -4.73
N GLY A 66 7.61 -8.25 -3.85
CA GLY A 66 7.06 -9.59 -3.99
C GLY A 66 7.76 -10.44 -5.03
N LYS A 67 7.16 -11.60 -5.30
CA LYS A 67 7.58 -12.51 -6.37
C LYS A 67 6.31 -13.00 -7.05
N ASN A 68 6.30 -13.06 -8.38
CA ASN A 68 5.15 -13.48 -9.18
C ASN A 68 3.86 -12.69 -8.87
N GLY A 69 3.97 -11.39 -8.60
CA GLY A 69 2.81 -10.55 -8.27
C GLY A 69 2.24 -10.76 -6.86
N CYS A 70 2.88 -11.56 -6.01
CA CYS A 70 2.43 -11.82 -4.64
C CYS A 70 3.30 -11.12 -3.60
N ILE A 71 2.67 -10.52 -2.58
CA ILE A 71 3.34 -9.88 -1.45
C ILE A 71 2.76 -10.37 -0.14
N VAL A 72 3.65 -10.71 0.79
CA VAL A 72 3.28 -10.97 2.17
C VAL A 72 3.11 -9.63 2.88
N VAL A 73 1.86 -9.30 3.23
CA VAL A 73 1.54 -8.08 3.98
C VAL A 73 1.65 -8.33 5.49
N ASN A 74 1.09 -9.45 5.97
CA ASN A 74 1.12 -9.86 7.38
C ASN A 74 1.26 -11.38 7.50
N LYS A 75 1.80 -11.84 8.64
CA LYS A 75 1.77 -13.25 9.06
C LYS A 75 0.90 -13.36 10.30
N ILE A 76 -0.24 -14.02 10.14
CA ILE A 76 -1.23 -14.17 11.22
C ILE A 76 -1.05 -15.57 11.82
N PRO A 77 -1.00 -15.72 13.16
CA PRO A 77 -0.90 -17.04 13.78
C PRO A 77 -2.07 -17.94 13.37
N VAL A 78 -1.77 -19.20 13.06
CA VAL A 78 -2.77 -20.18 12.61
C VAL A 78 -3.92 -20.30 13.61
N ALA A 79 -3.61 -20.35 14.91
CA ALA A 79 -4.61 -20.46 15.97
C ALA A 79 -5.70 -19.37 15.90
N ALA A 80 -5.32 -18.12 15.58
CA ALA A 80 -6.28 -17.03 15.44
C ALA A 80 -7.27 -17.25 14.29
N PHE A 81 -6.81 -17.87 13.18
CA PHE A 81 -7.67 -18.18 12.05
C PHE A 81 -8.50 -19.45 12.24
N GLU A 82 -7.99 -20.44 12.98
CA GLU A 82 -8.74 -21.66 13.30
C GLU A 82 -9.97 -21.37 14.18
N GLU A 83 -9.86 -20.43 15.12
CA GLU A 83 -10.99 -19.98 15.94
C GLU A 83 -12.04 -19.23 15.11
N ILE A 84 -11.61 -18.34 14.21
CA ILE A 84 -12.50 -17.68 13.26
C ILE A 84 -13.19 -18.74 12.39
N ALA A 85 -12.46 -19.66 11.78
CA ALA A 85 -13.02 -20.67 10.89
C ALA A 85 -14.11 -21.54 11.56
N LYS A 86 -13.97 -21.85 12.86
CA LYS A 86 -14.99 -22.57 13.64
C LYS A 86 -16.29 -21.76 13.83
N THR A 87 -16.19 -20.44 13.89
CA THR A 87 -17.35 -19.55 14.08
C THR A 87 -18.07 -19.19 12.78
N VAL A 88 -17.39 -19.23 11.62
CA VAL A 88 -18.01 -18.94 10.31
C VAL A 88 -18.62 -20.17 9.62
N GLN A 89 -18.43 -21.39 10.17
CA GLN A 89 -19.06 -22.59 9.58
C GLN A 89 -20.59 -22.53 9.74
N PRO A 90 -21.36 -22.58 8.63
CA PRO A 90 -22.81 -22.63 8.72
C PRO A 90 -23.22 -23.89 9.46
N LYS A 91 -24.06 -23.75 10.50
CA LYS A 91 -24.67 -24.88 11.21
C LYS A 91 -25.34 -25.77 10.15
N GLN A 92 -24.72 -26.91 9.84
CA GLN A 92 -25.38 -27.94 9.04
C GLN A 92 -26.69 -28.27 9.74
N LYS A 93 -27.82 -27.91 9.13
CA LYS A 93 -29.14 -28.34 9.60
C LYS A 93 -29.13 -29.86 9.56
N LYS A 94 -29.08 -30.50 10.73
CA LYS A 94 -29.30 -31.94 10.87
C LYS A 94 -30.67 -32.24 10.25
N LYS A 95 -30.67 -32.88 9.07
CA LYS A 95 -31.89 -33.48 8.52
C LYS A 95 -32.24 -34.64 9.46
N LYS A 96 -33.40 -34.53 10.11
CA LYS A 96 -34.07 -35.63 10.81
C LYS A 96 -34.62 -36.61 9.78
#